data_AF-K1TK95-F1
#
_entry.id   AF-K1TK95-F1
#
_cell.length_a   1.000
_cell.length_b   1.000
_cell.length_c   1.000
_cell.angle_alpha   90.00
_cell.angle_beta   90.00
_cell.angle_gamma   90.00
#
_symmetry.space_group_name_H-M   'P 1'
#
loop_
_entity.id
_entity.type
_entity.pdbx_description
1 polymer ?
#
loop_
_entity_poly.entity_id
_entity_poly.type
_entity_poly.pdbx_seq_one_letter_code
_entity_poly.pdbx_strand_id
1 'polypeptide(L)'
;MLEPDDSTTFASLGNFYTRIHLLPLLRQRIHIDAVLIDKPYLNVYQDGTSFNFDDLLTRFLTPADTVEKAPSNPWTVDIDDIKIHNGELTYKDMQRNVTWGFNELDIDVPGLHLSGHERTDMGIVFNFSRGGSLRTSLEYDQATADYDLSLLLSNLSLAGTAAYFNQVIDIGSVEGLVTLDLHVKGNANHLLDLRTYGIA
;
A
#
# COMPACT_ATOMS: atom_id res chain seq x y z
N MET A 1 -6.13 -10.42 14.31
CA MET A 1 -6.29 -11.63 13.50
C MET A 1 -5.04 -12.46 13.66
N LEU A 2 -5.21 -13.71 14.09
CA LEU A 2 -4.11 -14.65 14.22
C LEU A 2 -3.96 -15.45 12.92
N GLU A 3 -2.79 -16.01 12.74
CA GLU A 3 -2.52 -17.05 11.75
C GLU A 3 -3.33 -18.31 12.04
N PRO A 4 -3.45 -19.26 11.08
CA PRO A 4 -4.06 -20.56 11.30
C PRO A 4 -3.42 -21.39 12.43
N ASP A 5 -2.21 -21.02 12.87
CA ASP A 5 -1.52 -21.62 14.02
C ASP A 5 -2.05 -21.15 15.39
N ASP A 6 -3.02 -20.22 15.40
CA ASP A 6 -3.68 -19.63 16.57
C ASP A 6 -2.74 -19.00 17.62
N SER A 7 -1.52 -18.62 17.22
CA SER A 7 -0.50 -18.08 18.13
C SER A 7 0.27 -16.90 17.55
N THR A 8 0.51 -16.92 16.24
CA THR A 8 1.19 -15.85 15.53
C THR A 8 0.18 -14.77 15.14
N THR A 9 0.47 -13.50 15.43
CA THR A 9 -0.37 -12.39 14.97
C THR A 9 -0.06 -12.11 13.50
N PHE A 10 -1.06 -12.28 12.64
CA PHE A 10 -1.02 -11.88 11.23
C PHE A 10 -1.25 -10.37 11.09
N ALA A 11 -2.36 -9.88 11.63
CA ALA A 11 -2.75 -8.48 11.52
C ALA A 11 -3.43 -7.99 12.80
N SER A 12 -3.13 -6.77 13.23
CA SER A 12 -3.86 -6.09 14.29
C SER A 12 -3.90 -4.60 14.04
N LEU A 13 -4.73 -3.88 14.77
CA LEU A 13 -4.74 -2.42 14.79
C LEU A 13 -4.99 -1.96 16.21
N GLY A 14 -4.46 -0.79 16.56
CA GLY A 14 -4.67 -0.17 17.86
C GLY A 14 -6.06 0.46 17.92
N ASN A 15 -6.23 1.59 17.24
CA ASN A 15 -7.51 2.30 17.18
C ASN A 15 -8.00 2.42 15.75
N PHE A 16 -9.32 2.31 15.60
CA PHE A 16 -10.01 2.57 14.34
C PHE A 16 -11.10 3.61 14.59
N TYR A 17 -11.07 4.70 13.83
CA TYR A 17 -12.12 5.71 13.85
C TYR A 17 -12.63 5.93 12.44
N THR A 18 -13.95 5.99 12.30
CA THR A 18 -14.58 6.37 11.04
C THR A 18 -15.82 7.21 11.30
N ARG A 19 -16.11 8.12 10.37
CA ARG A 19 -17.31 8.96 10.40
C ARG A 19 -18.00 8.87 9.05
N ILE A 20 -19.19 8.26 9.05
CA ILE A 20 -19.95 7.96 7.84
C ILE A 20 -21.24 8.78 7.84
N HIS A 21 -21.55 9.40 6.71
CA HIS A 21 -22.84 10.03 6.49
C HIS A 21 -23.89 8.99 6.08
N LEU A 22 -24.95 8.85 6.89
CA LEU A 22 -26.00 7.84 6.65
C LEU A 22 -27.06 8.28 5.62
N LEU A 23 -27.37 9.58 5.53
CA LEU A 23 -28.41 10.07 4.62
C LEU A 23 -28.09 9.85 3.13
N PRO A 24 -26.83 10.03 2.66
CA PRO A 24 -26.44 9.70 1.28
C PRO A 24 -26.69 8.24 0.89
N LEU A 25 -26.73 7.30 1.84
CA LEU A 25 -26.97 5.87 1.57
C LEU A 25 -28.34 5.64 0.91
N LEU A 26 -29.34 6.47 1.23
CA LEU A 26 -30.69 6.42 0.60
C LEU A 26 -30.65 6.76 -0.90
N ARG A 27 -29.57 7.37 -1.37
CA ARG A 27 -29.31 7.72 -2.77
C ARG A 27 -28.19 6.90 -3.38
N GLN A 28 -27.86 5.74 -2.78
CA GLN A 28 -26.78 4.86 -3.23
C GLN A 28 -25.39 5.55 -3.26
N ARG A 29 -25.17 6.50 -2.34
CA ARG A 29 -23.88 7.17 -2.15
C ARG A 29 -23.34 6.84 -0.77
N ILE A 30 -22.10 6.35 -0.72
CA ILE A 30 -21.33 6.18 0.50
C ILE A 30 -20.42 7.40 0.59
N HIS A 31 -20.58 8.17 1.67
CA HIS A 31 -19.73 9.33 1.95
C HIS A 31 -19.16 9.18 3.36
N ILE A 32 -17.83 9.15 3.44
CA ILE A 32 -17.07 8.95 4.67
C ILE A 32 -16.18 10.17 4.87
N ASP A 33 -16.39 10.92 5.96
CA ASP A 33 -15.61 12.12 6.27
C ASP A 33 -14.17 11.77 6.64
N ALA A 34 -13.98 10.64 7.34
CA ALA A 34 -12.69 10.25 7.86
C ALA A 34 -12.60 8.74 8.07
N VAL A 35 -11.42 8.19 7.79
CA VAL A 35 -10.96 6.86 8.15
C VAL A 35 -9.59 7.02 8.80
N LEU A 36 -9.51 6.79 10.11
CA LEU A 36 -8.27 6.90 10.87
C LEU A 36 -7.92 5.52 11.45
N ILE A 37 -6.71 5.06 11.17
CA ILE A 37 -6.17 3.80 11.68
C ILE A 37 -4.88 4.11 12.44
N ASP A 38 -4.87 3.84 13.74
CA ASP A 38 -3.69 4.01 14.59
C ASP A 38 -3.06 2.65 14.87
N LYS A 39 -1.73 2.59 14.70
CA LYS A 39 -0.88 1.44 14.95
C LYS A 39 -1.37 0.16 14.27
N PRO A 40 -1.64 0.17 12.95
CA PRO A 40 -1.82 -1.10 12.26
C PRO A 40 -0.52 -1.89 12.31
N TYR A 41 -0.64 -3.18 12.57
CA TYR A 41 0.46 -4.12 12.51
C TYR A 41 0.12 -5.19 11.49
N LEU A 42 1.04 -5.47 10.59
CA LEU A 42 0.92 -6.54 9.60
C LEU A 42 2.19 -7.39 9.59
N ASN A 43 2.02 -8.70 9.54
CA ASN A 43 3.09 -9.66 9.46
C ASN A 43 2.87 -10.56 8.25
N VAL A 44 3.76 -10.47 7.28
CA VAL A 44 3.66 -11.15 5.99
C VAL A 44 4.75 -12.19 5.89
N TYR A 45 4.35 -13.44 5.70
CA TYR A 45 5.25 -14.53 5.35
C TYR A 45 5.07 -14.91 3.90
N GLN A 46 6.17 -14.99 3.16
CA GLN A 46 6.20 -15.54 1.81
C GLN A 46 7.01 -16.83 1.80
N ASP A 47 6.39 -17.92 1.35
CA ASP A 47 7.07 -19.19 1.05
C ASP A 47 6.98 -19.46 -0.45
N GLY A 48 7.98 -18.97 -1.18
CA GLY A 48 8.05 -19.10 -2.63
C GLY A 48 6.96 -18.32 -3.33
N THR A 49 5.92 -19.02 -3.77
CA THR A 49 4.76 -18.43 -4.46
C THR A 49 3.58 -18.18 -3.54
N SER A 50 3.62 -18.69 -2.32
CA SER A 50 2.50 -18.62 -1.38
C SER A 50 2.74 -17.59 -0.29
N PHE A 51 1.65 -16.97 0.15
CA PHE A 51 1.63 -16.06 1.29
C PHE A 51 0.75 -16.62 2.41
N ASN A 52 1.03 -16.20 3.65
CA ASN A 52 0.22 -16.53 4.83
C ASN A 52 -1.25 -16.02 4.78
N PHE A 53 -1.58 -15.19 3.78
CA PHE A 53 -2.94 -14.66 3.57
C PHE A 53 -3.62 -15.19 2.30
N ASP A 54 -3.04 -16.19 1.62
CA ASP A 54 -3.61 -16.76 0.38
C ASP A 54 -5.03 -17.33 0.60
N ASP A 55 -5.30 -17.84 1.80
CA ASP A 55 -6.62 -18.32 2.20
C ASP A 55 -7.67 -17.20 2.23
N LEU A 56 -7.28 -15.99 2.66
CA LEU A 56 -8.14 -14.80 2.63
C LEU A 56 -8.44 -14.38 1.19
N LEU A 57 -7.44 -14.38 0.31
CA LEU A 57 -7.65 -14.09 -1.11
C LEU A 57 -8.65 -15.07 -1.71
N THR A 58 -8.48 -16.37 -1.44
CA THR A 58 -9.41 -17.40 -1.90
C THR A 58 -10.81 -17.16 -1.33
N ARG A 59 -10.94 -16.81 -0.05
CA ARG A 59 -12.23 -16.60 0.62
C ARG A 59 -13.00 -15.38 0.10
N PHE A 60 -12.31 -14.29 -0.23
CA PHE A 60 -12.96 -13.01 -0.58
C PHE A 60 -12.97 -12.72 -2.08
N LEU A 61 -12.10 -13.33 -2.87
CA LEU A 61 -12.02 -13.11 -4.33
C LEU A 61 -12.68 -14.22 -5.14
N THR A 62 -13.05 -15.36 -4.53
CA THR A 62 -13.85 -16.38 -5.22
C THR A 62 -15.25 -15.81 -5.49
N PRO A 63 -15.69 -15.73 -6.77
CA PRO A 63 -17.03 -15.24 -7.09
C PRO A 63 -18.08 -16.08 -6.35
N ALA A 64 -18.89 -15.43 -5.52
CA ALA A 64 -20.08 -16.07 -5.00
C ALA A 64 -21.02 -16.38 -6.18
N ASP A 65 -21.70 -17.52 -6.15
CA ASP A 65 -22.74 -17.87 -7.13
C ASP A 65 -23.69 -16.68 -7.28
N THR A 66 -23.62 -16.04 -8.45
CA THR A 66 -24.36 -14.82 -8.72
C THR A 66 -25.83 -15.15 -8.86
N VAL A 67 -26.61 -14.89 -7.81
CA VAL A 67 -28.03 -14.63 -7.97
C VAL A 67 -28.12 -13.39 -8.86
N GLU A 68 -28.75 -13.52 -10.03
CA GLU A 68 -28.95 -12.44 -11.00
C GLU A 68 -29.58 -11.23 -10.27
N LYS A 69 -28.75 -10.25 -9.92
CA LYS A 69 -29.22 -8.99 -9.34
C LYS A 69 -29.80 -8.16 -10.48
N ALA A 70 -31.05 -7.74 -10.33
CA ALA A 70 -31.67 -6.78 -11.23
C ALA A 70 -30.75 -5.55 -11.39
N PRO A 71 -30.67 -4.95 -12.60
CA PRO A 71 -29.79 -3.82 -12.85
C PRO A 71 -30.14 -2.66 -11.91
N SER A 72 -29.22 -2.32 -11.00
CA SER A 72 -29.29 -1.17 -10.10
C SER A 72 -28.22 -0.16 -10.48
N ASN A 73 -28.49 1.13 -10.27
CA ASN A 73 -27.47 2.17 -10.47
C ASN A 73 -26.22 1.84 -9.62
N PRO A 74 -25.00 2.12 -10.14
CA PRO A 74 -23.77 1.87 -9.42
C PRO A 74 -23.71 2.74 -8.16
N TRP A 75 -23.15 2.17 -7.09
CA TRP A 75 -22.85 2.94 -5.88
C TRP A 75 -21.75 3.96 -6.17
N THR A 76 -21.88 5.15 -5.59
CA THR A 76 -20.80 6.14 -5.56
C THR A 76 -20.12 6.11 -4.20
N VAL A 77 -18.78 6.19 -4.17
CA VAL A 77 -17.99 6.10 -2.94
C VAL A 77 -16.99 7.26 -2.87
N ASP A 78 -17.14 8.07 -1.84
CA ASP A 78 -16.30 9.22 -1.53
C ASP A 78 -15.75 9.10 -0.10
N ILE A 79 -14.44 9.29 0.06
CA ILE A 79 -13.76 9.29 1.35
C ILE A 79 -12.89 10.53 1.44
N ASP A 80 -13.18 11.43 2.38
CA ASP A 80 -12.54 12.75 2.39
C ASP A 80 -11.17 12.75 3.09
N ASP A 81 -10.94 11.89 4.08
CA ASP A 81 -9.68 11.87 4.83
C ASP A 81 -9.32 10.44 5.24
N ILE A 82 -8.24 9.88 4.70
CA ILE A 82 -7.72 8.58 5.11
C ILE A 82 -6.36 8.79 5.74
N LYS A 83 -6.24 8.44 7.02
CA LYS A 83 -4.96 8.50 7.74
C LYS A 83 -4.63 7.18 8.38
N ILE A 84 -3.41 6.76 8.18
CA ILE A 84 -2.79 5.66 8.91
C ILE A 84 -1.62 6.24 9.67
N HIS A 85 -1.54 5.94 10.97
CA HIS A 85 -0.47 6.42 11.82
C HIS A 85 0.27 5.31 12.53
N ASN A 86 1.59 5.46 12.64
CA ASN A 86 2.46 4.59 13.41
C ASN A 86 2.32 3.10 13.04
N GLY A 87 2.12 2.80 11.76
CA GLY A 87 2.01 1.43 11.29
C GLY A 87 3.33 0.67 11.35
N GLU A 88 3.22 -0.65 11.53
CA GLU A 88 4.34 -1.58 11.49
C GLU A 88 4.01 -2.70 10.49
N LEU A 89 4.96 -3.00 9.61
CA LEU A 89 4.89 -4.11 8.68
C LEU A 89 6.18 -4.92 8.82
N THR A 90 6.03 -6.22 9.03
CA THR A 90 7.11 -7.18 8.88
C THR A 90 6.85 -8.03 7.64
N TYR A 91 7.85 -8.16 6.79
CA TYR A 91 7.83 -9.09 5.66
C TYR A 91 8.99 -10.07 5.79
N LYS A 92 8.70 -11.37 5.69
CA LYS A 92 9.71 -12.43 5.78
C LYS A 92 9.60 -13.38 4.60
N ASP A 93 10.69 -13.44 3.84
CA ASP A 93 10.93 -14.46 2.81
C ASP A 93 11.48 -15.71 3.51
N MET A 94 10.67 -16.77 3.54
CA MET A 94 10.99 -18.03 4.21
C MET A 94 12.03 -18.85 3.44
N GLN A 95 12.06 -18.74 2.11
CA GLN A 95 13.01 -19.50 1.28
C GLN A 95 14.43 -18.95 1.40
N ARG A 96 14.55 -17.63 1.51
CA ARG A 96 15.84 -16.93 1.64
C ARG A 96 16.21 -16.65 3.10
N ASN A 97 15.29 -16.90 4.04
CA ASN A 97 15.40 -16.57 5.45
C ASN A 97 15.79 -15.10 5.68
N VAL A 98 15.12 -14.19 4.95
CA VAL A 98 15.32 -12.74 5.05
C VAL A 98 14.09 -12.10 5.66
N THR A 99 14.29 -11.17 6.59
CA THR A 99 13.23 -10.36 7.18
C THR A 99 13.48 -8.88 6.94
N TRP A 100 12.45 -8.21 6.46
CA TRP A 100 12.36 -6.77 6.25
C TRP A 100 11.33 -6.22 7.23
N GLY A 101 11.70 -5.17 7.96
CA GLY A 101 10.78 -4.46 8.84
C GLY A 101 10.59 -3.03 8.35
N PHE A 102 9.36 -2.56 8.48
CA PHE A 102 8.92 -1.22 8.14
C PHE A 102 8.20 -0.68 9.36
N ASN A 103 8.70 0.43 9.88
CA ASN A 103 8.25 1.03 11.12
C ASN A 103 7.76 2.44 10.81
N GLU A 104 6.89 2.96 11.67
CA GLU A 104 6.40 4.34 11.55
C GLU A 104 5.79 4.59 10.16
N LEU A 105 4.99 3.64 9.68
CA LEU A 105 4.21 3.80 8.46
C LEU A 105 3.10 4.83 8.72
N ASP A 106 3.25 5.97 8.07
CA ASP A 106 2.25 7.02 7.99
C ASP A 106 1.72 7.13 6.56
N ILE A 107 0.41 7.10 6.40
CA ILE A 107 -0.27 7.32 5.12
C ILE A 107 -1.25 8.47 5.31
N ASP A 108 -1.24 9.42 4.38
CA ASP A 108 -2.14 10.56 4.36
C ASP A 108 -2.74 10.69 2.95
N VAL A 109 -4.06 10.55 2.87
CA VAL A 109 -4.84 10.70 1.63
C VAL A 109 -5.98 11.69 1.93
N PRO A 110 -5.83 12.98 1.59
CA PRO A 110 -6.80 14.03 1.87
C PRO A 110 -8.05 14.02 0.95
N GLY A 111 -8.29 12.92 0.21
CA GLY A 111 -9.50 12.75 -0.60
C GLY A 111 -9.37 11.61 -1.62
N LEU A 112 -10.24 10.60 -1.50
CA LEU A 112 -10.38 9.49 -2.44
C LEU A 112 -11.82 9.43 -2.97
N HIS A 113 -11.98 9.81 -4.23
CA HIS A 113 -13.28 9.84 -4.92
C HIS A 113 -13.27 8.78 -6.02
N LEU A 114 -13.93 7.64 -5.81
CA LEU A 114 -13.86 6.50 -6.74
C LEU A 114 -14.82 6.62 -7.94
N SER A 115 -15.63 7.67 -7.99
CA SER A 115 -16.76 7.80 -8.92
C SER A 115 -16.80 9.15 -9.65
N GLY A 116 -15.75 9.97 -9.50
CA GLY A 116 -15.74 11.38 -9.90
C GLY A 116 -14.66 11.75 -10.91
N HIS A 117 -14.54 13.06 -11.16
CA HIS A 117 -13.52 13.69 -12.00
C HIS A 117 -12.63 14.60 -11.14
N GLU A 118 -12.34 14.16 -9.91
CA GLU A 118 -11.64 14.96 -8.92
C GLU A 118 -10.16 14.62 -8.88
N ARG A 119 -9.38 15.49 -8.23
CA ARG A 119 -7.98 15.23 -7.96
C ARG A 119 -7.85 14.38 -6.71
N THR A 120 -6.91 13.46 -6.74
CA THR A 120 -6.55 12.60 -5.62
C THR A 120 -5.08 12.80 -5.34
N ASP A 121 -4.79 13.29 -4.14
CA ASP A 121 -3.44 13.43 -3.64
C ASP A 121 -3.19 12.31 -2.62
N MET A 122 -2.04 11.65 -2.68
CA MET A 122 -1.66 10.60 -1.72
C MET A 122 -0.22 10.78 -1.28
N GLY A 123 0.01 10.77 0.03
CA GLY A 123 1.33 10.73 0.65
C GLY A 123 1.53 9.43 1.42
N ILE A 124 2.68 8.77 1.23
CA ILE A 124 3.09 7.63 2.04
C ILE A 124 4.49 7.90 2.58
N VAL A 125 4.68 7.71 3.87
CA VAL A 125 5.99 7.82 4.53
C VAL A 125 6.19 6.62 5.43
N PHE A 126 7.37 6.03 5.40
CA PHE A 126 7.75 5.03 6.39
C PHE A 126 9.27 4.96 6.58
N ASN A 127 9.68 4.41 7.71
CA ASN A 127 11.07 4.14 8.05
C ASN A 127 11.37 2.64 7.95
N PHE A 128 12.57 2.30 7.50
CA PHE A 128 12.99 0.89 7.47
C PHE A 128 13.59 0.53 8.84
N SER A 129 13.32 -0.69 9.33
CA SER A 129 13.84 -1.17 10.62
C SER A 129 15.37 -1.25 10.66
N ARG A 130 16.00 -1.37 9.49
CA ARG A 130 17.46 -1.39 9.29
C ARG A 130 18.05 0.00 8.97
N GLY A 131 17.27 1.05 9.14
CA GLY A 131 17.66 2.42 8.83
C GLY A 131 17.32 2.85 7.40
N GLY A 132 17.16 4.16 7.23
CA GLY A 132 16.66 4.79 6.02
C GLY A 132 15.15 5.02 6.03
N SER A 133 14.64 5.70 5.01
CA SER A 133 13.24 6.07 4.90
C SER A 133 12.76 6.06 3.45
N LEU A 134 11.47 5.85 3.24
CA LEU A 134 10.79 6.12 1.97
C LEU A 134 9.74 7.21 2.18
N ARG A 135 9.72 8.19 1.29
CA ARG A 135 8.64 9.15 1.14
C ARG A 135 8.12 9.10 -0.29
N THR A 136 6.81 8.99 -0.46
CA THR A 136 6.15 9.11 -1.75
C THR A 136 5.09 10.19 -1.70
N SER A 137 4.86 10.82 -2.86
CA SER A 137 3.76 11.74 -3.09
C SER A 137 3.23 11.48 -4.50
N LEU A 138 1.93 11.26 -4.61
CA LEU A 138 1.22 11.12 -5.88
C LEU A 138 0.15 12.19 -5.96
N GLU A 139 0.18 12.99 -7.01
CA GLU A 139 -0.95 13.82 -7.44
C GLU A 139 -1.56 13.17 -8.68
N TYR A 140 -2.86 12.88 -8.67
CA TYR A 140 -3.56 12.28 -9.81
C TYR A 140 -4.83 13.06 -10.14
N ASP A 141 -4.95 13.52 -11.39
CA ASP A 141 -6.12 14.22 -11.90
C ASP A 141 -6.99 13.25 -12.70
N GLN A 142 -8.11 12.79 -12.13
CA GLN A 142 -8.96 11.77 -12.77
C GLN A 142 -9.64 12.24 -14.07
N ALA A 143 -9.80 13.55 -14.26
CA ALA A 143 -10.46 14.12 -15.43
C ALA A 143 -9.55 14.05 -16.67
N THR A 144 -8.28 14.38 -16.48
CA THR A 144 -7.25 14.38 -17.53
C THR A 144 -6.48 13.07 -17.60
N ALA A 145 -6.47 12.31 -16.51
CA ALA A 145 -5.58 11.18 -16.23
C ALA A 145 -4.10 11.58 -16.08
N ASP A 146 -3.80 12.87 -15.87
CA ASP A 146 -2.45 13.33 -15.58
C ASP A 146 -2.02 12.90 -14.17
N TYR A 147 -0.75 12.54 -14.01
CA TYR A 147 -0.16 12.22 -12.71
C TYR A 147 1.24 12.82 -12.54
N ASP A 148 1.56 13.14 -11.27
CA ASP A 148 2.88 13.53 -10.79
C ASP A 148 3.23 12.66 -9.57
N LEU A 149 4.18 11.76 -9.75
CA LEU A 149 4.68 10.86 -8.71
C LEU A 149 6.09 11.30 -8.31
N SER A 150 6.30 11.54 -7.03
CA SER A 150 7.61 11.75 -6.42
C SER A 150 7.91 10.63 -5.43
N LEU A 151 9.13 10.09 -5.48
CA LEU A 151 9.62 9.04 -4.61
C LEU A 151 11.03 9.40 -4.13
N LEU A 152 11.18 9.56 -2.83
CA LEU A 152 12.46 9.80 -2.17
C LEU A 152 12.78 8.64 -1.22
N LEU A 153 13.70 7.80 -1.63
CA LEU A 153 14.33 6.77 -0.81
C LEU A 153 15.63 7.34 -0.24
N SER A 154 15.82 7.27 1.07
CA SER A 154 17.03 7.78 1.72
C SER A 154 17.72 6.68 2.50
N ASN A 155 19.00 6.45 2.21
CA ASN A 155 19.89 5.59 2.99
C ASN A 155 19.35 4.16 3.25
N LEU A 156 18.71 3.53 2.26
CA LEU A 156 18.28 2.14 2.38
C LEU A 156 19.50 1.21 2.46
N SER A 157 19.58 0.43 3.53
CA SER A 157 20.64 -0.58 3.70
C SER A 157 20.48 -1.77 2.76
N LEU A 158 21.55 -2.09 2.03
CA LEU A 158 21.61 -3.27 1.15
C LEU A 158 21.99 -4.57 1.86
N ALA A 159 22.24 -4.55 3.17
CA ALA A 159 22.65 -5.75 3.92
C ALA A 159 21.70 -6.95 3.75
N GLY A 160 20.40 -6.69 3.55
CA GLY A 160 19.39 -7.73 3.33
C GLY A 160 19.35 -8.29 1.91
N THR A 161 20.01 -7.67 0.93
CA THR A 161 19.83 -8.02 -0.48
C THR A 161 20.72 -9.17 -0.94
N ALA A 162 21.78 -9.51 -0.19
CA ALA A 162 22.73 -10.57 -0.55
C ALA A 162 22.05 -11.92 -0.85
N ALA A 163 21.05 -12.29 -0.05
CA ALA A 163 20.33 -13.56 -0.23
C ALA A 163 19.55 -13.64 -1.56
N TYR A 164 19.25 -12.49 -2.19
CA TYR A 164 18.59 -12.44 -3.49
C TYR A 164 19.60 -12.59 -4.64
N PHE A 165 20.84 -12.16 -4.46
CA PHE A 165 21.91 -12.31 -5.47
C PHE A 165 22.57 -13.69 -5.47
N ASN A 166 22.59 -14.37 -4.31
CA ASN A 166 23.16 -15.72 -4.16
C ASN A 166 22.50 -16.81 -5.02
N GLN A 167 21.40 -16.49 -5.71
CA GLN A 167 20.78 -17.38 -6.70
C GLN A 167 21.54 -17.40 -8.04
N VAL A 168 22.38 -16.39 -8.30
CA VAL A 168 23.09 -16.22 -9.56
C VAL A 168 24.60 -16.15 -9.36
N ILE A 169 25.06 -15.53 -8.27
CA ILE A 169 26.48 -15.28 -7.99
C ILE A 169 26.74 -15.57 -6.50
N ASP A 170 27.80 -16.31 -6.18
CA ASP A 170 28.20 -16.56 -4.79
C ASP A 170 28.81 -15.28 -4.17
N ILE A 171 28.02 -14.59 -3.35
CA ILE A 171 28.38 -13.33 -2.70
C ILE A 171 28.33 -13.52 -1.17
N GLY A 172 29.44 -13.19 -0.51
CA GLY A 172 29.55 -13.28 0.96
C GLY A 172 28.71 -12.24 1.70
N SER A 173 28.74 -10.98 1.26
CA SER A 173 27.88 -9.90 1.78
C SER A 173 27.66 -8.82 0.73
N VAL A 174 26.56 -8.08 0.88
CA VAL A 174 26.30 -6.84 0.15
C VAL A 174 26.17 -5.74 1.18
N GLU A 175 27.05 -4.75 1.14
CA GLU A 175 27.03 -3.63 2.07
C GLU A 175 26.95 -2.33 1.29
N GLY A 176 26.23 -1.35 1.82
CA GLY A 176 26.03 -0.07 1.17
C GLY A 176 24.68 0.54 1.54
N LEU A 177 24.56 1.83 1.21
CA LEU A 177 23.34 2.61 1.36
C LEU A 177 22.89 3.07 -0.03
N VAL A 178 21.60 2.93 -0.31
CA VAL A 178 20.98 3.45 -1.54
C VAL A 178 20.11 4.64 -1.18
N THR A 179 20.34 5.73 -1.90
CA THR A 179 19.45 6.89 -1.93
C THR A 179 18.95 7.02 -3.36
N LEU A 180 17.67 7.29 -3.53
CA LEU A 180 17.03 7.47 -4.82
C LEU A 180 16.07 8.64 -4.71
N ASP A 181 16.23 9.62 -5.59
CA ASP A 181 15.26 10.68 -5.80
C ASP A 181 14.69 10.52 -7.21
N LEU A 182 13.43 10.09 -7.30
CA LEU A 182 12.74 9.79 -8.54
C LEU A 182 11.47 10.61 -8.65
N HIS A 183 11.34 11.32 -9.76
CA HIS A 183 10.12 12.00 -10.14
C HIS A 183 9.62 11.48 -11.50
N VAL A 184 8.32 11.25 -11.58
CA VAL A 184 7.65 10.69 -12.75
C VAL A 184 6.41 11.51 -13.04
N LYS A 185 6.37 12.12 -14.22
CA LYS A 185 5.22 12.86 -14.74
C LYS A 185 4.70 12.17 -15.99
N GLY A 186 3.39 12.05 -16.11
CA GLY A 186 2.79 11.44 -17.29
C GLY A 186 1.27 11.52 -17.29
N ASN A 187 0.68 10.79 -18.23
CA ASN A 187 -0.75 10.65 -18.38
C ASN A 187 -1.13 9.16 -18.48
N ALA A 188 -2.07 8.69 -17.67
CA ALA A 188 -2.41 7.27 -17.58
C ALA A 188 -3.12 6.75 -18.85
N ASN A 189 -3.75 7.64 -19.63
CA ASN A 189 -4.31 7.29 -20.94
C ASN A 189 -3.24 7.26 -22.06
N HIS A 190 -2.10 7.91 -21.83
CA HIS A 190 -1.00 8.03 -22.79
C HIS A 190 0.32 7.58 -22.16
N LEU A 191 0.42 6.27 -21.89
CA LEU A 191 1.56 5.63 -21.22
C LEU A 191 2.93 5.88 -21.89
N LEU A 192 2.95 6.30 -23.16
CA LEU A 192 4.18 6.61 -23.91
C LEU A 192 4.71 8.04 -23.66
N ASP A 193 3.92 8.93 -23.06
CA ASP A 193 4.31 10.31 -22.75
C ASP A 193 4.94 10.45 -21.35
N LEU A 194 5.54 9.36 -20.87
CA LEU A 194 6.21 9.28 -19.58
C LEU A 194 7.49 10.12 -19.58
N ARG A 195 7.62 11.02 -18.60
CA ARG A 195 8.88 11.73 -18.31
C ARG A 195 9.36 11.35 -16.92
N THR A 196 10.56 10.78 -16.87
CA THR A 196 11.26 10.46 -15.62
C THR A 196 12.45 11.39 -15.46
N TYR A 197 12.67 11.87 -14.24
CA TYR A 197 13.85 12.65 -13.87
C TYR A 197 14.23 12.31 -12.43
N GLY A 198 15.53 12.30 -12.13
CA GLY A 198 16.00 11.88 -10.82
C GLY A 198 17.51 11.78 -10.72
N ILE A 199 17.97 11.62 -9.48
CA ILE A 199 19.37 11.38 -9.13
C ILE A 199 19.42 10.09 -8.30
N ALA A 200 20.34 9.21 -8.66
CA ALA A 200 20.66 7.99 -7.90
C ALA A 200 22.03 8.15 -7.24
#